data_AF-B6IF69-F1
#
_entry.id   AF-B6IF69-F1
#
_cell.length_a   1.000
_cell.length_b   1.000
_cell.length_c   1.000
_cell.angle_alpha   90.00
_cell.angle_beta   90.00
_cell.angle_gamma   90.00
#
_symmetry.space_group_name_H-M   'P 1'
#
loop_
_entity.id
_entity.type
_entity.pdbx_description
1 polymer ?
#
loop_
_entity_poly.entity_id
_entity_poly.type
_entity_poly.pdbx_seq_one_letter_code
_entity_poly.pdbx_strand_id
1 'polypeptide(L)'
;MIRSHRCLVNFFVLLLAASSVVCAQLANCQNYGTPLNSTDCKCPAYVTGRNCENVICRRYAVPDKDRCACAPGWYDKYCGLRGCRPPNEDQMDLEKRSLIVVFNTKTTMKSQLDTLKHNFNEMVSKIMRNSFGTRTPWIDNYIVYGFVKSGSNLHIQSEFVYDSDDVINYLNNLELFDGDATQPLLTAVKDSQ
;
A
#
# COMPACT_ATOMS: atom_id res chain seq x y z
N MET A 1 -17.63 16.05 16.96
CA MET A 1 -19.09 15.87 16.78
C MET A 1 -19.64 17.06 16.03
N ILE A 2 -19.89 16.93 14.73
CA ILE A 2 -20.41 18.01 13.87
C ILE A 2 -21.90 17.71 13.64
N ARG A 3 -22.78 18.48 14.28
CA ARG A 3 -24.24 18.40 14.10
C ARG A 3 -24.59 19.10 12.77
N SER A 4 -25.02 18.34 11.76
CA SER A 4 -25.55 18.92 10.52
C SER A 4 -26.98 19.39 10.77
N HIS A 5 -27.21 20.70 10.71
CA HIS A 5 -28.54 21.31 10.83
C HIS A 5 -28.93 21.87 9.47
N ARG A 6 -29.89 21.23 8.78
CA ARG A 6 -30.48 21.75 7.54
C ARG A 6 -31.81 22.43 7.87
N CYS A 7 -31.81 23.77 7.94
CA CYS A 7 -33.02 24.58 8.04
C CYS A 7 -33.57 24.88 6.63
N LEU A 8 -34.86 24.63 6.40
CA LEU A 8 -35.59 25.10 5.22
C LEU A 8 -36.12 26.52 5.52
N VAL A 9 -35.60 27.51 4.81
CA VAL A 9 -36.02 28.92 4.94
C VAL A 9 -37.15 29.16 3.94
N ASN A 10 -38.39 29.36 4.43
CA ASN A 10 -39.50 29.84 3.61
C ASN A 10 -39.46 31.37 3.60
N PHE A 11 -39.17 31.95 2.43
CA PHE A 11 -39.13 33.39 2.20
C PHE A 11 -40.56 33.90 1.94
N PHE A 12 -41.19 34.53 2.92
CA PHE A 12 -42.31 35.45 2.71
C PHE A 12 -42.17 36.69 3.59
N VAL A 13 -42.52 37.82 3.01
CA VAL A 13 -42.12 39.18 3.35
C VAL A 13 -42.97 39.81 4.47
N LEU A 14 -42.31 40.61 5.33
CA LEU A 14 -42.80 41.65 6.28
C LEU A 14 -43.93 41.30 7.28
N LEU A 15 -43.57 41.08 8.55
CA LEU A 15 -44.12 41.74 9.75
C LEU A 15 -43.42 41.24 11.02
N LEU A 16 -43.17 42.14 11.97
CA LEU A 16 -42.56 41.91 13.28
C LEU A 16 -43.32 40.82 14.07
N ALA A 17 -42.85 39.58 14.01
CA ALA A 17 -43.20 38.54 14.96
C ALA A 17 -41.97 37.68 15.21
N ALA A 18 -41.56 37.58 16.48
CA ALA A 18 -40.49 36.70 16.92
C ALA A 18 -40.81 35.27 16.49
N SER A 19 -40.20 34.85 15.38
CA SER A 19 -40.35 33.51 14.85
C SER A 19 -39.49 32.58 15.69
N SER A 20 -40.09 31.89 16.66
CA SER A 20 -39.47 30.73 17.28
C SER A 20 -39.23 29.69 16.19
N VAL A 21 -37.98 29.54 15.75
CA VAL A 21 -37.57 28.49 14.82
C VAL A 21 -37.81 27.16 15.53
N VAL A 22 -38.90 26.47 15.22
CA VAL A 22 -39.14 25.11 15.71
C VAL A 22 -38.23 24.19 14.89
N CYS A 23 -36.99 24.02 15.36
CA CYS A 23 -36.10 23.02 14.81
C CYS A 23 -36.64 21.65 15.24
N ALA A 24 -37.29 20.94 14.32
CA ALA A 24 -37.69 19.56 14.57
C ALA A 24 -36.41 18.74 14.80
N GLN A 25 -36.17 18.34 16.05
CA GLN A 25 -35.07 17.47 16.41
C GLN A 25 -35.30 16.13 15.68
N LEU A 26 -34.47 15.82 14.70
CA LEU A 26 -34.50 14.53 14.01
C LEU A 26 -33.79 13.47 14.86
N ALA A 27 -34.26 12.22 14.77
CA ALA A 27 -33.60 11.08 15.37
C ALA A 27 -32.16 10.91 14.85
N ASN A 28 -31.25 10.45 15.70
CA ASN A 28 -29.86 10.19 15.33
C ASN A 28 -29.70 8.76 14.80
N CYS A 29 -29.91 8.58 13.50
CA CYS A 29 -29.85 7.27 12.86
C CYS A 29 -28.41 6.85 12.53
N GLN A 30 -28.08 5.60 12.83
CA GLN A 30 -26.81 4.96 12.49
C GLN A 30 -26.91 4.16 11.18
N ASN A 31 -25.79 3.66 10.67
CA ASN A 31 -25.75 2.69 9.54
C ASN A 31 -26.62 3.09 8.34
N TYR A 32 -26.60 4.36 7.95
CA TYR A 32 -27.37 4.92 6.83
C TYR A 32 -28.90 4.87 7.01
N GLY A 33 -29.40 4.79 8.25
CA GLY A 33 -30.82 4.94 8.58
C GLY A 33 -31.35 6.33 8.24
N THR A 34 -32.62 6.40 7.85
CA THR A 34 -33.32 7.67 7.55
C THR A 34 -34.26 8.02 8.70
N PRO A 35 -34.20 9.23 9.29
CA PRO A 35 -35.07 9.60 10.39
C PRO A 35 -36.53 9.68 9.93
N LEU A 36 -37.44 9.03 10.65
CA LEU A 36 -38.89 9.10 10.42
C LEU A 36 -39.54 10.19 11.28
N ASN A 37 -39.08 10.32 12.52
CA ASN A 37 -39.54 11.31 13.47
C ASN A 37 -38.37 11.72 14.40
N SER A 38 -38.67 12.31 15.56
CA SER A 38 -37.64 12.74 16.52
C SER A 38 -36.96 11.60 17.28
N THR A 39 -37.51 10.38 17.25
CA THR A 39 -37.02 9.26 18.05
C THR A 39 -36.76 7.96 17.28
N ASP A 40 -37.26 7.83 16.06
CA ASP A 40 -37.31 6.57 15.31
C ASP A 40 -36.71 6.73 13.90
N CYS A 41 -36.04 5.66 13.46
CA CYS A 41 -35.36 5.59 12.18
C CYS A 41 -35.94 4.48 11.29
N LYS A 42 -36.03 4.75 9.99
CA LYS A 42 -36.24 3.74 8.96
C LYS A 42 -34.89 3.13 8.59
N CYS A 43 -34.71 1.86 8.94
CA CYS A 43 -33.45 1.17 8.67
C CYS A 43 -33.40 0.60 7.24
N PRO A 44 -32.23 0.70 6.58
CA PRO A 44 -31.99 0.02 5.32
C PRO A 44 -31.92 -1.51 5.54
N ALA A 45 -31.87 -2.26 4.44
CA ALA A 45 -31.70 -3.71 4.52
C ALA A 45 -30.44 -4.10 5.31
N TYR A 46 -30.53 -5.21 6.04
CA TYR A 46 -29.45 -5.78 6.87
C TYR A 46 -29.07 -4.96 8.12
N VAL A 47 -29.93 -4.04 8.54
CA VAL A 47 -29.77 -3.27 9.77
C VAL A 47 -31.12 -3.21 10.52
N THR A 48 -31.07 -3.22 11.85
CA THR A 48 -32.24 -3.18 12.73
C THR A 48 -31.95 -2.39 14.01
N GLY A 49 -32.95 -2.27 14.88
CA GLY A 49 -32.91 -1.40 16.06
C GLY A 49 -33.63 -0.07 15.84
N ARG A 50 -33.90 0.64 16.93
CA ARG A 50 -34.69 1.89 16.88
C ARG A 50 -33.97 3.00 16.13
N ASN A 51 -32.66 3.03 16.27
CA ASN A 51 -31.74 3.97 15.64
C ASN A 51 -30.86 3.28 14.58
N CYS A 52 -31.23 2.08 14.13
CA CYS A 52 -30.45 1.27 13.18
C CYS A 52 -29.04 0.91 13.69
N GLU A 53 -28.95 0.66 15.00
CA GLU A 53 -27.72 0.35 15.71
C GLU A 53 -27.23 -1.09 15.52
N ASN A 54 -28.13 -2.03 15.18
CA ASN A 54 -27.81 -3.45 15.11
C ASN A 54 -27.66 -3.92 13.67
N VAL A 55 -26.53 -4.56 13.36
CA VAL A 55 -26.28 -5.15 12.04
C VAL A 55 -26.78 -6.59 11.99
N ILE A 56 -27.45 -6.95 10.90
CA ILE A 56 -27.93 -8.31 10.65
C ILE A 56 -26.90 -9.03 9.78
N CYS A 57 -26.19 -9.98 10.40
CA CYS A 57 -25.17 -10.77 9.73
C CYS A 57 -25.74 -11.97 8.99
N ARG A 58 -25.17 -12.27 7.82
CA ARG A 58 -25.53 -13.44 7.01
C ARG A 58 -24.51 -14.56 7.22
N ARG A 59 -24.90 -15.80 6.91
CA ARG A 59 -24.00 -16.96 6.77
C ARG A 59 -23.09 -17.21 7.97
N TYR A 60 -23.70 -17.28 9.15
CA TYR A 60 -23.00 -17.61 10.40
C TYR A 60 -21.92 -16.61 10.82
N ALA A 61 -21.93 -15.40 10.25
CA ALA A 61 -21.08 -14.31 10.70
C ALA A 61 -21.60 -13.71 12.01
N VAL A 62 -20.68 -13.16 12.79
CA VAL A 62 -20.97 -12.58 14.10
C VAL A 62 -20.95 -11.05 13.99
N PRO A 63 -21.92 -10.33 14.57
CA PRO A 63 -21.87 -8.87 14.62
C PRO A 63 -20.61 -8.38 15.34
N ASP A 64 -19.88 -7.48 14.70
CA ASP A 64 -18.73 -6.76 15.25
C ASP A 64 -18.91 -5.26 14.98
N LYS A 65 -19.38 -4.53 16.00
CA LYS A 65 -19.70 -3.10 15.92
C LYS A 65 -20.70 -2.80 14.79
N ASP A 66 -20.30 -1.99 13.81
CA ASP A 66 -21.12 -1.58 12.68
C ASP A 66 -20.97 -2.52 11.47
N ARG A 67 -20.31 -3.67 11.60
CA ARG A 67 -20.14 -4.67 10.54
C ARG A 67 -20.28 -6.10 11.05
N CYS A 68 -20.13 -7.07 10.16
CA CYS A 68 -20.06 -8.49 10.49
C CYS A 68 -18.63 -9.02 10.37
N ALA A 69 -18.22 -9.83 11.34
CA ALA A 69 -17.04 -10.67 11.27
C ALA A 69 -17.35 -11.91 10.44
N CYS A 70 -16.85 -11.92 9.21
CA CYS A 70 -17.15 -12.94 8.21
C CYS A 70 -16.24 -14.18 8.33
N ALA A 71 -16.81 -15.36 8.04
CA ALA A 71 -16.02 -16.57 7.81
C ALA A 71 -15.14 -16.42 6.54
N PRO A 72 -14.03 -17.17 6.44
CA PRO A 72 -13.17 -17.14 5.25
C PRO A 72 -13.98 -17.36 3.95
N GLY A 73 -13.76 -16.51 2.95
CA GLY A 73 -14.49 -16.55 1.68
C GLY A 73 -15.63 -15.52 1.54
N TRP A 74 -15.97 -14.78 2.61
CA TRP A 74 -16.96 -13.70 2.58
C TRP A 74 -16.32 -12.39 3.04
N TYR A 75 -16.61 -11.28 2.34
CA TYR A 75 -15.87 -10.02 2.54
C TYR A 75 -16.76 -8.77 2.60
N ASP A 76 -18.07 -8.92 2.43
CA ASP A 76 -19.08 -7.86 2.51
C ASP A 76 -19.32 -7.43 3.98
N LYS A 77 -19.64 -6.16 4.22
CA LYS A 77 -20.07 -5.58 5.51
C LYS A 77 -21.09 -6.45 6.26
N TYR A 78 -21.98 -7.14 5.55
CA TYR A 78 -23.03 -8.02 6.07
C TYR A 78 -22.77 -9.52 5.79
N CYS A 79 -21.61 -9.87 5.23
CA CYS A 79 -21.22 -11.21 4.79
C CYS A 79 -22.21 -11.87 3.79
N GLY A 80 -22.86 -11.05 2.96
CA GLY A 80 -23.76 -11.45 1.89
C GLY A 80 -23.03 -11.82 0.59
N LEU A 81 -23.82 -11.93 -0.48
CA LEU A 81 -23.34 -12.17 -1.84
C LEU A 81 -23.08 -10.83 -2.51
N ARG A 82 -21.82 -10.39 -2.59
CA ARG A 82 -21.39 -9.53 -3.69
C ARG A 82 -20.05 -9.98 -4.24
N GLY A 83 -19.94 -9.81 -5.56
CA GLY A 83 -18.98 -10.46 -6.45
C GLY A 83 -17.53 -10.11 -6.16
N CYS A 84 -16.65 -10.69 -6.99
CA CYS A 84 -15.18 -10.67 -7.00
C CYS A 84 -14.52 -9.99 -5.80
N ARG A 85 -13.64 -10.74 -5.11
CA ARG A 85 -12.70 -10.21 -4.10
C ARG A 85 -12.26 -8.79 -4.53
N PRO A 86 -12.43 -7.76 -3.69
CA PRO A 86 -11.98 -6.43 -4.05
C PRO A 86 -10.52 -6.53 -4.50
N PRO A 87 -10.11 -5.79 -5.54
CA PRO A 87 -8.71 -5.77 -5.96
C PRO A 87 -7.87 -5.53 -4.70
N ASN A 88 -6.74 -6.25 -4.57
CA ASN A 88 -5.87 -6.07 -3.43
C ASN A 88 -5.59 -4.57 -3.28
N GLU A 89 -6.02 -3.97 -2.18
CA GLU A 89 -5.78 -2.55 -1.86
C GLU A 89 -4.35 -2.33 -1.37
N ASP A 90 -3.42 -3.23 -1.70
CA ASP A 90 -2.01 -2.90 -1.59
C ASP A 90 -1.78 -1.71 -2.51
N GLN A 91 -1.42 -0.58 -1.90
CA GLN A 91 -0.88 0.58 -2.57
C GLN A 91 0.46 0.18 -3.18
N MET A 92 0.43 -0.63 -4.24
CA MET A 92 1.60 -0.92 -5.03
C MET A 92 1.92 0.36 -5.79
N ASP A 93 2.88 1.10 -5.27
CA ASP A 93 3.39 2.30 -5.91
C ASP A 93 4.06 1.90 -7.23
N LEU A 94 3.38 2.17 -8.34
CA LEU A 94 3.87 1.89 -9.70
C LEU A 94 4.87 2.96 -10.19
N GLU A 95 5.00 4.07 -9.47
CA GLU A 95 5.95 5.14 -9.78
C GLU A 95 7.36 4.81 -9.25
N LYS A 96 7.43 3.89 -8.28
CA LYS A 96 8.65 3.44 -7.62
C LYS A 96 9.12 2.09 -8.14
N ARG A 97 10.43 1.88 -8.14
CA ARG A 97 11.08 0.66 -8.62
C ARG A 97 12.30 0.33 -7.78
N SER A 98 12.66 -0.94 -7.76
CA SER A 98 13.93 -1.40 -7.21
C SER A 98 15.00 -1.49 -8.29
N LEU A 99 16.25 -1.18 -7.95
CA LEU A 99 17.41 -1.44 -8.81
C LEU A 99 18.19 -2.63 -8.27
N ILE A 100 18.27 -3.70 -9.04
CA ILE A 100 19.00 -4.92 -8.67
C ILE A 100 20.36 -4.94 -9.38
N VAL A 101 21.43 -5.09 -8.61
CA VAL A 101 22.82 -5.21 -9.08
C VAL A 101 23.28 -6.64 -8.88
N VAL A 102 23.28 -7.42 -9.96
CA VAL A 102 23.79 -8.79 -9.97
C VAL A 102 25.25 -8.77 -10.39
N PHE A 103 26.14 -9.18 -9.49
CA PHE A 103 27.58 -9.10 -9.71
C PHE A 103 28.29 -10.43 -9.48
N ASN A 104 29.17 -10.79 -10.42
CA ASN A 104 30.01 -11.97 -10.27
C ASN A 104 31.22 -11.63 -9.39
N THR A 105 31.30 -12.24 -8.21
CA THR A 105 32.32 -12.00 -7.18
C THR A 105 33.59 -12.83 -7.37
N LYS A 106 33.87 -13.26 -8.59
CA LYS A 106 35.13 -13.92 -8.91
C LYS A 106 36.32 -12.96 -8.73
N THR A 107 37.46 -13.45 -8.25
CA THR A 107 38.73 -12.70 -8.13
C THR A 107 39.12 -11.98 -9.42
N THR A 108 38.91 -12.60 -10.59
CA THR A 108 39.16 -12.00 -11.91
C THR A 108 38.27 -10.80 -12.25
N MET A 109 37.20 -10.55 -11.48
CA MET A 109 36.27 -9.42 -11.65
C MET A 109 36.63 -8.20 -10.79
N LYS A 110 37.78 -8.23 -10.09
CA LYS A 110 38.19 -7.15 -9.17
C LYS A 110 38.18 -5.76 -9.83
N SER A 111 38.75 -5.63 -11.03
CA SER A 111 38.82 -4.35 -11.74
C SER A 111 37.42 -3.79 -12.06
N GLN A 112 36.50 -4.68 -12.41
CA GLN A 112 35.10 -4.37 -12.70
C GLN A 112 34.35 -3.97 -11.42
N LEU A 113 34.63 -4.62 -10.29
CA LEU A 113 34.08 -4.23 -9.00
C LEU A 113 34.57 -2.83 -8.58
N ASP A 114 35.86 -2.56 -8.74
CA ASP A 114 36.45 -1.24 -8.43
C ASP A 114 35.87 -0.14 -9.35
N THR A 115 35.66 -0.46 -10.64
CA THR A 115 34.99 0.44 -11.59
C THR A 115 33.53 0.68 -11.21
N LEU A 116 32.80 -0.36 -10.81
CA LEU A 116 31.41 -0.24 -10.36
C LEU A 116 31.32 0.66 -9.13
N LYS A 117 32.15 0.43 -8.10
CA LYS A 117 32.21 1.26 -6.89
C LYS A 117 32.41 2.74 -7.21
N HIS A 118 33.35 3.03 -8.12
CA HIS A 118 33.68 4.41 -8.47
C HIS A 118 32.54 5.13 -9.20
N ASN A 119 31.81 4.44 -10.08
CA ASN A 119 30.84 5.04 -10.98
C ASN A 119 29.38 4.88 -10.54
N PHE A 120 29.09 4.10 -9.49
CA PHE A 120 27.73 3.71 -9.14
C PHE A 120 26.80 4.90 -8.90
N ASN A 121 27.20 5.85 -8.05
CA ASN A 121 26.39 7.03 -7.74
C ASN A 121 26.15 7.92 -8.97
N GLU A 122 27.16 8.06 -9.83
CA GLU A 122 27.01 8.82 -11.08
C GLU A 122 26.03 8.12 -12.03
N MET A 123 26.14 6.79 -12.17
CA MET A 123 25.22 5.97 -12.95
C MET A 123 23.78 6.12 -12.44
N VAL A 124 23.55 5.93 -11.13
CA VAL A 124 22.24 6.08 -10.49
C VAL A 124 21.68 7.50 -10.71
N SER A 125 22.51 8.53 -10.52
CA SER A 125 22.14 9.92 -10.75
C SER A 125 21.74 10.19 -12.21
N LYS A 126 22.42 9.56 -13.18
CA LYS A 126 22.11 9.68 -14.61
C LYS A 126 20.82 8.97 -14.99
N ILE A 127 20.58 7.74 -14.52
CA ILE A 127 19.35 6.99 -14.85
C ILE A 127 18.10 7.60 -14.20
N MET A 128 18.28 8.33 -13.09
CA MET A 128 17.20 9.08 -12.44
C MET A 128 16.90 10.43 -13.12
N ARG A 129 17.61 10.81 -14.20
CA ARG A 129 17.29 12.01 -14.98
C ARG A 129 16.36 11.68 -16.14
N ASN A 130 15.34 12.51 -16.31
CA ASN A 130 14.49 12.45 -17.50
C ASN A 130 15.13 13.18 -18.70
N SER A 131 14.46 13.15 -19.86
CA SER A 131 14.93 13.80 -21.10
C SER A 131 15.13 15.33 -20.99
N PHE A 132 14.58 15.96 -19.95
CA PHE A 132 14.72 17.40 -19.68
C PHE A 132 15.83 17.71 -18.66
N GLY A 133 16.56 16.69 -18.19
CA GLY A 133 17.62 16.84 -17.18
C GLY A 133 17.11 16.95 -15.73
N THR A 134 15.79 16.86 -15.52
CA THR A 134 15.18 16.90 -14.18
C THR A 134 15.37 15.55 -13.49
N ARG A 135 15.81 15.58 -12.23
CA ARG A 135 15.94 14.38 -11.39
C ARG A 135 14.55 13.93 -10.93
N THR A 136 14.17 12.71 -11.30
CA THR A 136 12.95 12.01 -10.89
C THR A 136 13.32 10.80 -10.04
N PRO A 137 13.07 10.82 -8.71
CA PRO A 137 13.48 9.72 -7.83
C PRO A 137 12.53 8.52 -7.91
N TRP A 138 12.61 7.80 -9.02
CA TRP A 138 11.80 6.60 -9.29
C TRP A 138 12.41 5.31 -8.74
N ILE A 139 13.68 5.33 -8.31
CA ILE A 139 14.31 4.23 -7.57
C ILE A 139 14.07 4.45 -6.09
N ASP A 140 13.50 3.46 -5.42
CA ASP A 140 13.14 3.52 -3.98
C ASP A 140 14.07 2.68 -3.10
N ASN A 141 14.61 1.60 -3.68
CA ASN A 141 15.47 0.67 -2.98
C ASN A 141 16.42 -0.03 -3.97
N TYR A 142 17.47 -0.63 -3.41
CA TYR A 142 18.51 -1.33 -4.14
C TYR A 142 18.70 -2.73 -3.57
N ILE A 143 18.98 -3.68 -4.45
CA ILE A 143 19.36 -5.04 -4.06
C ILE A 143 20.72 -5.31 -4.69
N VAL A 144 21.71 -5.65 -3.87
CA VAL A 144 22.99 -6.12 -4.38
C VAL A 144 23.03 -7.63 -4.22
N TYR A 145 23.37 -8.33 -5.29
CA TYR A 145 23.45 -9.79 -5.33
C TYR A 145 24.80 -10.21 -5.91
N GLY A 146 25.74 -10.51 -5.02
CA GLY A 146 27.05 -11.06 -5.32
C GLY A 146 26.99 -12.59 -5.37
N PHE A 147 27.54 -13.20 -6.41
CA PHE A 147 27.61 -14.66 -6.52
C PHE A 147 28.93 -15.15 -7.12
N VAL A 148 29.36 -16.35 -6.76
CA VAL A 148 30.46 -17.06 -7.41
C VAL A 148 30.33 -18.56 -7.15
N LYS A 149 30.54 -19.35 -8.20
CA LYS A 149 30.51 -20.81 -8.15
C LYS A 149 31.91 -21.38 -8.28
N SER A 150 32.25 -22.36 -7.43
CA SER A 150 33.49 -23.13 -7.47
C SER A 150 33.16 -24.61 -7.28
N GLY A 151 33.21 -25.39 -8.36
CA GLY A 151 32.73 -26.77 -8.39
C GLY A 151 31.25 -26.89 -8.02
N SER A 152 30.95 -27.55 -6.90
CA SER A 152 29.59 -27.66 -6.36
C SER A 152 29.19 -26.51 -5.44
N ASN A 153 30.15 -25.70 -5.00
CA ASN A 153 29.91 -24.67 -3.99
C ASN A 153 29.48 -23.37 -4.67
N LEU A 154 28.39 -22.80 -4.17
CA LEU A 154 27.90 -21.49 -4.60
C LEU A 154 27.98 -20.55 -3.40
N HIS A 155 28.81 -19.53 -3.51
CA HIS A 155 28.91 -18.46 -2.53
C HIS A 155 28.02 -17.31 -2.97
N ILE A 156 27.15 -16.86 -2.06
CA ILE A 156 26.19 -15.76 -2.29
C ILE A 156 26.40 -14.74 -1.17
N GLN A 157 26.46 -13.47 -1.57
CA GLN A 157 26.48 -12.31 -0.69
C GLN A 157 25.41 -11.35 -1.19
N SER A 158 24.36 -11.09 -0.42
CA SER A 158 23.29 -10.19 -0.83
C SER A 158 22.86 -9.23 0.28
N GLU A 159 22.46 -8.02 -0.12
CA GLU A 159 22.00 -6.97 0.79
C GLU A 159 20.87 -6.17 0.15
N PHE A 160 19.92 -5.74 0.98
CA PHE A 160 18.81 -4.87 0.60
C PHE A 160 18.98 -3.51 1.29
N VAL A 161 19.05 -2.44 0.51
CA VAL A 161 19.30 -1.08 1.04
C VAL A 161 18.37 -0.06 0.39
N TYR A 162 18.21 1.09 1.04
CA TYR A 162 17.37 2.19 0.55
C TYR A 162 18.18 3.34 -0.06
N ASP A 163 19.46 3.48 0.32
CA ASP A 163 20.34 4.54 -0.18
C ASP A 163 21.41 4.00 -1.15
N SER A 164 21.74 4.78 -2.18
CA SER A 164 22.81 4.45 -3.11
C SER A 164 24.20 4.48 -2.46
N ASP A 165 24.40 5.28 -1.43
CA ASP A 165 25.66 5.31 -0.67
C ASP A 165 25.86 4.02 0.13
N ASP A 166 24.77 3.43 0.64
CA ASP A 166 24.81 2.15 1.35
C ASP A 166 25.15 0.99 0.41
N VAL A 167 24.77 1.09 -0.88
CA VAL A 167 25.26 0.15 -1.90
C VAL A 167 26.78 0.19 -2.00
N ILE A 168 27.38 1.38 -2.00
CA ILE A 168 28.85 1.53 -2.08
C ILE A 168 29.50 0.98 -0.81
N ASN A 169 28.94 1.27 0.36
CA ASN A 169 29.41 0.73 1.64
C ASN A 169 29.41 -0.80 1.63
N TYR A 170 28.33 -1.41 1.14
CA TYR A 170 28.24 -2.86 0.98
C TYR A 170 29.25 -3.39 -0.05
N LEU A 171 29.34 -2.79 -1.23
CA LEU A 171 30.30 -3.19 -2.26
C LEU A 171 31.75 -3.14 -1.77
N ASN A 172 32.08 -2.19 -0.88
CA ASN A 172 33.42 -2.07 -0.28
C ASN A 172 33.78 -3.27 0.59
N ASN A 173 32.79 -3.88 1.24
CA ASN A 173 32.95 -5.05 2.09
C ASN A 173 32.74 -6.38 1.34
N LEU A 174 32.40 -6.32 0.06
CA LEU A 174 32.13 -7.50 -0.76
C LEU A 174 33.41 -8.33 -0.96
N GLU A 175 33.37 -9.59 -0.53
CA GLU A 175 34.49 -10.51 -0.67
C GLU A 175 34.55 -11.11 -2.08
N LEU A 176 35.76 -11.31 -2.59
CA LEU A 176 36.00 -11.97 -3.88
C LEU A 176 36.57 -13.36 -3.66
N PHE A 177 36.10 -14.33 -4.44
CA PHE A 177 36.52 -15.72 -4.35
C PHE A 177 37.01 -16.26 -5.70
N ASP A 178 37.83 -17.31 -5.67
CA ASP A 178 38.12 -18.06 -6.89
C ASP A 178 36.89 -18.88 -7.31
N GLY A 179 36.73 -19.05 -8.62
CA GLY A 179 35.57 -19.74 -9.15
C GLY A 179 35.79 -20.27 -10.56
N ASP A 180 34.91 -21.18 -10.94
CA ASP A 180 34.91 -21.87 -12.22
C ASP A 180 34.93 -20.90 -13.40
N ALA A 181 35.41 -21.38 -14.56
CA ALA A 181 35.36 -20.59 -15.79
C ALA A 181 33.91 -20.27 -16.22
N THR A 182 32.98 -21.20 -15.95
CA THR A 182 31.56 -21.02 -16.23
C THR A 182 30.82 -20.63 -14.95
N GLN A 183 29.97 -19.61 -15.03
CA GLN A 183 29.26 -19.06 -13.89
C GLN A 183 27.75 -19.00 -14.17
N PRO A 184 26.88 -19.33 -13.20
CA PRO A 184 25.44 -19.46 -13.42
C PRO A 184 24.73 -18.09 -13.41
N LEU A 185 25.12 -17.16 -14.29
CA LEU A 185 24.62 -15.78 -14.29
C LEU A 185 23.09 -15.69 -14.43
N LEU A 186 22.49 -16.46 -15.35
CA LEU A 186 21.03 -16.41 -15.55
C LEU A 186 20.25 -16.91 -14.32
N THR A 187 20.78 -17.92 -13.64
CA THR A 187 20.23 -18.39 -12.37
C THR A 187 20.36 -17.32 -11.29
N ALA A 188 21.53 -16.68 -11.18
CA ALA A 188 21.73 -15.58 -10.24
C ALA A 188 20.76 -14.40 -10.48
N VAL A 189 20.51 -14.03 -11.74
CA VAL A 189 19.54 -12.98 -12.09
C VAL A 189 18.10 -13.37 -11.72
N LYS A 190 17.75 -14.65 -11.90
CA LYS A 190 16.44 -15.15 -11.49
C LYS A 190 16.29 -15.12 -9.96
N ASP A 191 17.30 -15.56 -9.24
CA ASP A 191 17.25 -15.72 -7.79
C ASP A 191 17.39 -14.38 -7.03
N SER A 192 17.84 -13.32 -7.72
CA SER A 192 17.97 -11.97 -7.14
C SER A 192 16.68 -11.14 -7.13
N GLN A 193 15.62 -11.62 -7.80
CA GLN A 193 14.31 -10.96 -7.92
C GLN A 193 13.36 -11.43 -6.83
#